data_AF-A0A969KKQ8-F1
#
_entry.id   AF-A0A969KKQ8-F1
#
_cell.length_a   1.000
_cell.length_b   1.000
_cell.length_c   1.000
_cell.angle_alpha   90.00
_cell.angle_beta   90.00
_cell.angle_gamma   90.00
#
_symmetry.space_group_name_H-M   'P 1'
#
loop_
_entity.id
_entity.type
_entity.pdbx_description
1 polymer ?
#
loop_
_entity_poly.entity_id
_entity_poly.type
_entity_poly.pdbx_seq_one_letter_code
_entity_poly.pdbx_strand_id
1 'polypeptide(L)'
;MYFDGFLKNINQRLYAYKIKGFDENWRYTTDNFIRIYTLPYGNYELIVKGQVDGTTWSNQVLSLRISVLKPFYLQWWFIGLALALVAASVFLFFKNRTQNLLEEQARLEKMVESRTAKIELDKKVIEQQAKALQELDKAKSKFFSNITHEFRTPLTLILGPVKQLHEVENEPEKQKN
;
A
#
# COMPACT_ATOMS: atom_id res chain seq x y z
N MET A 1 80.56 31.37 43.13
CA MET A 1 80.24 29.94 42.96
C MET A 1 78.83 29.74 43.48
N TYR A 2 77.84 29.93 42.61
CA TYR A 2 76.42 29.80 42.94
C TYR A 2 75.95 28.42 42.49
N PHE A 3 75.65 27.52 43.43
CA PHE A 3 74.78 26.39 43.14
C PHE A 3 73.60 26.47 44.09
N ASP A 4 72.57 27.07 43.52
CA ASP A 4 71.24 27.25 44.03
C ASP A 4 70.65 25.90 44.47
N GLY A 5 70.13 25.88 45.69
CA GLY A 5 69.37 24.76 46.21
C GLY A 5 68.05 24.69 45.48
N PHE A 6 67.99 23.92 44.40
CA PHE A 6 66.71 23.56 43.79
C PHE A 6 65.96 22.63 44.75
N LEU A 7 65.04 23.25 45.48
CA LEU A 7 63.95 22.65 46.23
C LEU A 7 63.39 21.46 45.47
N LYS A 8 63.75 20.24 45.89
CA LYS A 8 62.99 19.03 45.57
C LYS A 8 61.57 19.33 46.02
N ASN A 9 60.65 19.54 45.07
CA ASN A 9 59.26 19.84 45.39
C ASN A 9 58.64 18.59 46.05
N ILE A 10 58.69 18.54 47.38
CA ILE A 10 58.39 17.37 48.22
C ILE A 10 56.89 17.02 48.26
N ASN A 11 56.05 17.68 47.46
CA ASN A 11 54.60 17.53 47.50
C ASN A 11 53.97 16.98 46.21
N GLN A 12 54.76 16.69 45.18
CA GLN A 12 54.21 16.03 43.99
C GLN A 12 54.18 14.52 44.21
N ARG A 13 53.03 14.01 44.65
CA ARG A 13 52.76 12.57 44.69
C ARG A 13 52.57 12.08 43.26
N LEU A 14 53.50 11.27 42.76
CA LEU A 14 53.31 10.57 41.50
C LEU A 14 52.55 9.28 41.73
N TYR A 15 51.52 9.08 40.91
CA TYR A 15 50.75 7.86 40.83
C TYR A 15 51.02 7.18 39.50
N ALA A 16 51.21 5.87 39.53
CA ALA A 16 51.24 5.04 38.33
C ALA A 16 50.02 4.12 38.34
N TYR A 17 49.31 4.07 37.23
CA TYR A 17 48.16 3.19 37.05
C TYR A 17 48.24 2.43 35.74
N LYS A 18 47.57 1.28 35.70
CA LYS A 18 47.43 0.46 34.49
C LYS A 18 46.11 -0.30 34.56
N ILE A 19 45.43 -0.44 33.44
CA ILE A 19 44.26 -1.32 33.34
C ILE A 19 44.72 -2.66 32.77
N LYS A 20 44.79 -3.68 33.63
CA LYS A 20 45.12 -5.04 33.19
C LYS A 20 43.99 -5.56 32.29
N GLY A 21 44.36 -5.96 31.07
CA GLY A 21 43.43 -6.37 30.01
C GLY A 21 43.12 -5.29 28.97
N PHE A 22 43.61 -4.05 29.15
CA PHE A 22 43.44 -2.95 28.19
C PHE A 22 44.73 -2.18 27.92
N ASP A 23 45.46 -1.81 28.97
CA ASP A 23 46.74 -1.11 28.85
C ASP A 23 47.92 -2.08 28.76
N GLU A 24 48.89 -1.79 27.89
CA GLU A 24 50.16 -2.51 27.81
C GLU A 24 51.22 -1.92 28.76
N ASN A 25 51.23 -0.59 28.91
CA ASN A 25 52.24 0.15 29.69
C ASN A 25 51.63 0.87 30.91
N TRP A 26 52.46 1.15 31.91
CA TRP A 26 52.06 1.97 33.05
C TRP A 26 51.91 3.44 32.62
N ARG A 27 50.82 4.06 33.04
CA ARG A 27 50.57 5.49 32.85
C ARG A 27 50.84 6.22 34.16
N TYR A 28 51.46 7.39 34.07
CA TYR A 28 51.83 8.21 35.22
C TYR A 28 50.95 9.45 35.29
N THR A 29 50.49 9.79 36.48
CA THR A 29 49.70 10.98 36.73
C THR A 29 50.09 11.59 38.08
N THR A 30 50.06 12.90 38.15
CA THR A 30 50.14 13.66 39.40
C THR A 30 48.75 14.01 39.93
N ASP A 31 47.71 13.81 39.12
CA ASP A 31 46.33 14.08 39.47
C ASP A 31 45.72 12.93 40.27
N ASN A 32 44.72 13.24 41.10
CA ASN A 32 44.00 12.24 41.90
C ASN A 32 42.76 11.68 41.17
N PHE A 33 42.67 11.83 39.84
CA PHE A 33 41.60 11.26 39.02
C PHE A 33 42.15 10.66 37.73
N ILE A 34 41.50 9.61 37.23
CA ILE A 34 41.85 8.92 35.98
C ILE A 34 40.64 9.00 35.04
N ARG A 35 40.84 9.49 33.81
CA ARG A 35 39.78 9.54 32.78
C ARG A 35 39.98 8.40 31.80
N ILE A 36 38.97 7.54 31.68
CA ILE A 36 38.94 6.41 30.75
C ILE A 36 37.75 6.65 29.82
N TYR A 37 38.02 6.81 28.53
CA TYR A 37 36.99 7.20 27.56
C TYR A 37 36.15 6.02 27.06
N THR A 38 36.80 4.89 26.76
CA THR A 38 36.12 3.72 26.20
C THR A 38 36.80 2.45 26.69
N LEU A 39 36.03 1.59 27.34
CA LEU A 39 36.47 0.26 27.75
C LEU A 39 35.55 -0.77 27.07
N PRO A 40 36.08 -1.67 26.21
CA PRO A 40 35.28 -2.71 25.58
C PRO A 40 34.56 -3.61 26.59
N TYR A 41 33.61 -4.44 26.15
CA TYR A 41 32.99 -5.41 27.04
C TYR A 41 34.04 -6.42 27.52
N GLY A 42 34.05 -6.72 28.81
CA GLY A 42 35.08 -7.58 29.39
C GLY A 42 35.29 -7.37 30.88
N ASN A 43 36.23 -8.14 31.42
CA ASN A 43 36.66 -8.04 32.80
C ASN A 43 38.04 -7.39 32.86
N TYR A 44 38.13 -6.29 33.57
CA TYR A 44 39.34 -5.49 33.69
C TYR A 44 39.71 -5.34 35.16
N GLU A 45 41.00 -5.13 35.41
CA GLU A 45 41.52 -4.86 36.74
C GLU A 45 42.36 -3.59 36.68
N LEU A 46 41.86 -2.52 37.31
CA LEU A 46 42.60 -1.27 37.48
C LEU A 46 43.58 -1.46 38.63
N ILE A 47 44.88 -1.38 38.33
CA ILE A 47 45.96 -1.43 39.30
C ILE A 47 46.58 -0.05 39.46
N VAL A 48 46.73 0.42 40.69
CA VAL A 48 47.30 1.73 41.03
C VAL A 48 48.39 1.57 42.08
N LYS A 49 49.51 2.26 41.89
CA LYS A 49 50.60 2.36 42.87
C LYS A 49 51.04 3.81 43.04
N GLY A 50 51.30 4.22 44.27
CA GLY A 50 51.80 5.55 44.60
C GLY A 50 53.31 5.54 44.84
N GLN A 51 53.94 6.69 44.65
CA GLN A 51 55.31 6.94 45.08
C GLN A 51 55.31 7.49 46.52
N VAL A 52 56.13 6.91 47.41
CA VAL A 52 56.12 7.25 48.85
C VAL A 52 56.93 8.52 49.13
N ASP A 53 58.16 8.64 48.59
CA ASP A 53 59.10 9.74 48.89
C ASP A 53 59.70 10.41 47.64
N GLY A 54 59.00 10.35 46.51
CA GLY A 54 59.48 10.89 45.25
C GLY A 54 60.60 10.05 44.57
N THR A 55 61.03 8.94 45.18
CA THR A 55 62.05 8.02 44.63
C THR A 55 61.61 6.55 44.63
N THR A 56 60.83 6.12 45.62
CA THR A 56 60.45 4.71 45.80
C THR A 56 58.98 4.47 45.50
N TRP A 57 58.69 3.51 44.61
CA TRP A 57 57.33 3.04 44.33
C TRP A 57 56.84 2.11 45.45
N SER A 58 55.60 2.29 45.90
CA SER A 58 54.98 1.39 46.88
C SER A 58 54.87 -0.04 46.34
N ASN A 59 55.24 -1.02 47.16
CA ASN A 59 55.00 -2.44 46.90
C ASN A 59 53.51 -2.83 47.08
N GLN A 60 52.74 -2.02 47.81
CA GLN A 60 51.31 -2.19 47.94
C GLN A 60 50.61 -1.54 46.74
N VAL A 61 50.07 -2.37 45.86
CA VAL A 61 49.25 -1.95 44.73
C VAL A 61 47.77 -2.07 45.12
N LEU A 62 46.98 -1.05 44.81
CA LEU A 62 45.53 -1.09 44.93
C LEU A 62 44.96 -1.69 43.65
N SER A 63 44.17 -2.76 43.75
CA SER A 63 43.48 -3.37 42.62
C SER A 63 41.96 -3.20 42.73
N LEU A 64 41.33 -2.73 41.66
CA LEU A 64 39.89 -2.58 41.52
C LEU A 64 39.39 -3.36 40.31
N ARG A 65 38.44 -4.28 40.52
CA ARG A 65 37.83 -5.07 39.45
C ARG A 65 36.70 -4.29 38.80
N ILE A 66 36.76 -4.15 37.47
CA ILE A 66 35.77 -3.46 36.65
C ILE A 66 35.20 -4.47 35.65
N SER A 67 33.89 -4.69 35.67
CA SER A 67 33.21 -5.57 34.70
C SER A 67 32.30 -4.73 33.80
N VAL A 68 32.60 -4.74 32.50
CA VAL A 68 31.80 -4.03 31.49
C VAL A 68 30.87 -5.04 30.83
N LEU A 69 29.58 -4.95 31.11
CA LEU A 69 28.54 -5.83 30.58
C LEU A 69 28.44 -5.71 29.06
N LYS A 70 28.24 -6.85 28.39
CA LYS A 70 28.01 -6.90 26.95
C LYS A 70 26.71 -6.15 26.60
N PRO A 71 26.71 -5.25 25.60
CA PRO A 71 25.50 -4.52 25.21
C PRO A 71 24.32 -5.44 24.88
N PHE A 72 23.11 -5.06 25.27
CA PHE A 72 21.90 -5.90 25.16
C PHE A 72 21.55 -6.29 23.71
N TYR A 73 21.87 -5.44 22.74
CA TYR A 73 21.63 -5.69 21.32
C TYR A 73 22.55 -6.77 20.70
N LEU A 74 23.61 -7.17 21.41
CA LEU A 74 24.52 -8.25 21.02
C LEU A 74 24.19 -9.60 21.69
N GLN A 75 23.07 -9.66 22.41
CA GLN A 75 22.60 -10.87 23.06
C GLN A 75 21.76 -11.70 22.07
N TRP A 76 21.95 -13.02 22.04
CA TRP A 76 21.26 -13.92 21.11
C TRP A 76 19.74 -13.83 21.20
N TRP A 77 19.18 -13.60 22.39
CA TRP A 77 17.74 -13.44 22.57
C TRP A 77 17.20 -12.22 21.81
N PHE A 78 17.96 -11.12 21.72
CA PHE A 78 17.54 -9.90 21.03
C PHE A 78 17.55 -10.10 19.51
N ILE A 79 18.57 -10.80 19.00
CA ILE A 79 18.63 -11.19 17.58
C ILE A 79 17.44 -12.10 17.25
N GLY A 80 17.15 -13.08 18.11
CA GLY A 80 15.99 -13.96 17.96
C GLY A 80 14.67 -13.19 17.96
N LEU A 81 14.50 -12.24 18.89
CA LEU A 81 13.32 -11.38 18.97
C LEU A 81 13.17 -10.50 17.72
N ALA A 82 14.26 -9.88 17.26
CA ALA A 82 14.26 -9.05 16.06
C ALA A 82 13.87 -9.88 14.82
N LEU A 83 14.44 -11.08 14.69
CA LEU A 83 14.13 -12.00 13.58
C LEU A 83 12.68 -12.49 13.64
N ALA A 84 12.16 -12.79 14.84
CA ALA A 84 10.76 -13.12 15.06
C ALA A 84 9.82 -11.95 14.69
N LEU A 85 10.20 -10.70 15.01
CA LEU A 85 9.44 -9.50 14.65
C LEU A 85 9.37 -9.31 13.13
N VAL A 86 10.49 -9.52 12.43
CA VAL A 86 10.54 -9.48 10.97
C VAL A 86 9.67 -10.59 10.37
N ALA A 87 9.81 -11.83 10.86
CA ALA A 87 9.01 -12.96 10.40
C ALA A 87 7.50 -12.74 10.63
N ALA A 88 7.12 -12.21 11.80
CA ALA A 88 5.74 -11.86 12.12
C ALA A 88 5.20 -10.76 11.20
N SER A 89 6.00 -9.73 10.92
CA SER A 89 5.62 -8.65 10.00
C SER A 89 5.38 -9.17 8.58
N VAL A 90 6.27 -10.04 8.09
CA VAL A 90 6.14 -10.70 6.79
C VAL A 90 4.90 -11.59 6.77
N PHE A 91 4.67 -12.39 7.80
CA PHE A 91 3.50 -13.25 7.94
C PHE A 91 2.19 -12.44 7.93
N LEU A 92 2.13 -11.34 8.68
CA LEU A 92 0.97 -10.44 8.71
C LEU A 92 0.72 -9.79 7.35
N PHE A 93 1.78 -9.35 6.66
CA PHE A 93 1.67 -8.78 5.32
C PHE A 93 1.08 -9.78 4.32
N PHE A 94 1.58 -11.02 4.30
CA PHE A 94 1.03 -12.08 3.44
C PHE A 94 -0.41 -12.42 3.80
N LYS A 95 -0.72 -12.59 5.09
CA LYS A 95 -2.09 -12.90 5.55
C LYS A 95 -3.08 -11.81 5.14
N ASN A 96 -2.72 -10.55 5.32
CA ASN A 96 -3.57 -9.41 4.94
C ASN A 96 -3.79 -9.34 3.43
N ARG A 97 -2.74 -9.62 2.64
CA ARG A 97 -2.84 -9.65 1.17
C ARG A 97 -3.80 -10.75 0.68
N THR A 98 -3.77 -11.93 1.30
CA THR A 98 -4.65 -13.04 0.92
C THR A 98 -6.11 -12.77 1.25
N GLN A 99 -6.41 -12.16 2.41
CA GLN A 99 -7.80 -11.86 2.77
C GLN A 99 -8.43 -10.81 1.87
N ASN A 100 -7.70 -9.74 1.54
CA ASN A 100 -8.20 -8.70 0.64
C ASN A 100 -8.52 -9.23 -0.77
N LEU A 101 -7.78 -10.25 -1.25
CA LEU A 101 -8.03 -10.85 -2.57
C LEU A 101 -9.33 -11.68 -2.58
N LEU A 102 -9.60 -12.42 -1.51
CA LEU A 102 -10.83 -13.22 -1.37
C LEU A 102 -12.08 -12.33 -1.28
N GLU A 103 -12.00 -11.23 -0.54
CA GLU A 103 -13.11 -10.26 -0.44
C GLU A 103 -13.41 -9.58 -1.78
N GLU A 104 -12.37 -9.22 -2.53
CA GLU A 104 -12.55 -8.57 -3.82
C GLU A 104 -13.14 -9.53 -4.87
N GLN A 105 -12.73 -10.82 -4.87
CA GLN A 105 -13.36 -11.82 -5.74
C GLN A 105 -14.86 -11.96 -5.44
N ALA A 106 -15.24 -12.10 -4.16
CA ALA A 106 -16.65 -12.19 -3.78
C ALA A 106 -17.44 -10.93 -4.14
N ARG A 107 -16.81 -9.75 -4.08
CA ARG A 107 -17.41 -8.48 -4.49
C ARG A 107 -17.62 -8.41 -6.01
N LEU A 108 -16.63 -8.85 -6.78
CA LEU A 108 -16.70 -8.88 -8.24
C LEU A 108 -17.77 -9.86 -8.72
N GLU A 109 -17.87 -11.04 -8.12
CA GLU A 109 -18.91 -12.03 -8.42
C GLU A 109 -20.31 -11.45 -8.20
N LYS A 110 -20.56 -10.82 -7.04
CA LYS A 110 -21.83 -10.13 -6.78
C LYS A 110 -22.13 -9.01 -7.77
N MET A 111 -21.10 -8.27 -8.20
CA MET A 111 -21.27 -7.23 -9.19
C MET A 111 -21.63 -7.79 -10.57
N VAL A 112 -21.00 -8.89 -10.99
CA VAL A 112 -21.33 -9.60 -12.23
C VAL A 112 -22.75 -10.16 -12.17
N GLU A 113 -23.14 -10.78 -11.07
CA GLU A 113 -24.49 -11.32 -10.88
C GLU A 113 -25.56 -10.22 -10.99
N SER A 114 -25.39 -9.11 -10.25
CA SER A 114 -26.33 -7.99 -10.29
C SER A 114 -26.44 -7.33 -11.68
N ARG A 115 -25.31 -7.21 -12.40
CA ARG A 115 -25.30 -6.67 -13.77
C ARG A 115 -25.97 -7.64 -14.75
N THR A 116 -25.70 -8.93 -14.63
CA THR A 116 -26.32 -9.96 -15.47
C THR A 116 -27.83 -9.96 -15.27
N ALA A 117 -28.31 -9.94 -14.02
CA ALA A 117 -29.74 -9.85 -13.70
C ALA A 117 -30.40 -8.60 -14.28
N LYS A 118 -29.71 -7.45 -14.23
CA LYS A 118 -30.20 -6.21 -14.85
C LYS A 118 -30.28 -6.31 -16.37
N ILE A 119 -29.25 -6.85 -17.02
CA ILE A 119 -29.23 -7.05 -18.47
C ILE A 119 -30.36 -7.98 -18.92
N GLU A 120 -30.64 -9.05 -18.17
CA GLU A 120 -31.76 -9.95 -18.47
C GLU A 120 -33.12 -9.25 -18.35
N LEU A 121 -33.28 -8.40 -17.33
CA LEU A 121 -34.50 -7.62 -17.16
C LEU A 121 -34.69 -6.60 -18.30
N ASP A 122 -33.63 -5.85 -18.62
CA ASP A 122 -33.64 -4.86 -19.71
C ASP A 122 -33.93 -5.54 -21.06
N LYS A 123 -33.34 -6.72 -21.31
CA LYS A 123 -33.61 -7.53 -22.51
C LYS A 123 -35.08 -7.91 -22.60
N LYS A 124 -35.69 -8.35 -21.50
CA LYS A 124 -37.12 -8.72 -21.46
C LYS A 124 -38.02 -7.52 -21.76
N VAL A 125 -37.67 -6.33 -21.25
CA VAL A 125 -38.40 -5.09 -21.55
C VAL A 125 -38.28 -4.74 -23.03
N ILE A 126 -37.08 -4.81 -23.61
CA ILE A 126 -36.86 -4.55 -25.05
C ILE A 126 -37.67 -5.53 -25.90
N GLU A 127 -37.68 -6.81 -25.57
CA GLU A 127 -38.46 -7.82 -26.30
C GLU A 127 -39.96 -7.55 -26.25
N GLN A 128 -40.48 -7.10 -25.10
CA GLN A 128 -41.88 -6.70 -24.96
C GLN A 128 -42.21 -5.46 -25.79
N GLN A 129 -41.35 -4.44 -25.75
CA GLN A 129 -41.51 -3.22 -26.54
C GLN A 129 -41.48 -3.52 -28.05
N ALA A 130 -40.55 -4.38 -28.49
CA ALA A 130 -40.46 -4.80 -29.88
C ALA A 130 -41.73 -5.55 -30.35
N LYS A 131 -42.27 -6.45 -29.52
CA LYS A 131 -43.54 -7.13 -29.81
C LYS A 131 -44.71 -6.14 -29.89
N ALA A 132 -44.83 -5.24 -28.93
CA ALA A 132 -45.89 -4.23 -28.94
C ALA A 132 -45.80 -3.31 -30.17
N LEU A 133 -44.60 -2.90 -30.56
CA LEU A 133 -44.37 -2.11 -31.77
C LEU A 133 -44.77 -2.88 -33.03
N GLN A 134 -44.44 -4.17 -33.11
CA GLN A 134 -44.83 -5.02 -34.23
C GLN A 134 -46.35 -5.20 -34.31
N GLU A 135 -47.04 -5.36 -33.18
CA GLU A 135 -48.50 -5.45 -33.12
C GLU A 135 -49.16 -4.14 -33.58
N LEU A 136 -48.63 -3.00 -33.13
CA LEU A 136 -49.08 -1.68 -33.55
C LEU A 136 -48.91 -1.49 -35.06
N ASP A 137 -47.76 -1.89 -35.62
CA ASP A 137 -47.49 -1.78 -37.06
C ASP A 137 -48.42 -2.67 -37.90
N LYS A 138 -48.70 -3.90 -37.42
CA LYS A 138 -49.71 -4.78 -38.03
C LYS A 138 -51.11 -4.18 -37.97
N ALA A 139 -51.51 -3.63 -36.83
CA ALA A 139 -52.82 -2.98 -36.66
C ALA A 139 -52.95 -1.77 -37.61
N LYS A 140 -51.92 -0.93 -37.69
CA LYS A 140 -51.83 0.19 -38.60
C LYS A 140 -51.96 -0.25 -40.07
N SER A 141 -51.20 -1.26 -40.47
CA SER A 141 -51.24 -1.80 -41.84
C SER A 141 -52.61 -2.37 -42.21
N LYS A 142 -53.25 -3.12 -41.30
CA LYS A 142 -54.63 -3.62 -41.50
C LYS A 142 -55.64 -2.49 -41.63
N PHE A 143 -55.55 -1.47 -40.78
CA PHE A 143 -56.43 -0.30 -40.82
C PHE A 143 -56.36 0.42 -42.17
N PHE A 144 -55.16 0.71 -42.68
CA PHE A 144 -55.01 1.38 -43.98
C PHE A 144 -55.46 0.50 -45.16
N SER A 145 -55.20 -0.81 -45.10
CA SER A 145 -55.69 -1.74 -46.11
C SER A 145 -57.21 -1.75 -46.17
N ASN A 146 -57.87 -1.94 -45.01
CA ASN A 146 -59.32 -1.96 -44.90
C ASN A 146 -59.94 -0.66 -45.41
N ILE A 147 -59.42 0.50 -44.97
CA ILE A 147 -59.86 1.81 -45.43
C ILE A 147 -59.73 1.96 -46.96
N THR A 148 -58.61 1.53 -47.54
CA THR A 148 -58.39 1.65 -48.99
C THR A 148 -59.40 0.79 -49.77
N HIS A 149 -59.66 -0.43 -49.31
CA HIS A 149 -60.66 -1.30 -49.90
C HIS A 149 -62.08 -0.72 -49.77
N GLU A 150 -62.43 -0.22 -48.59
CA GLU A 150 -63.75 0.36 -48.31
C GLU A 150 -64.00 1.67 -49.05
N PHE A 151 -62.96 2.47 -49.34
CA PHE A 151 -63.13 3.67 -50.18
C PHE A 151 -63.16 3.36 -51.67
N ARG A 152 -62.36 2.40 -52.15
CA ARG A 152 -62.32 2.06 -53.58
C ARG A 152 -63.69 1.62 -54.10
N THR A 153 -64.43 0.83 -53.34
CA THR A 153 -65.75 0.30 -53.74
C THR A 153 -66.78 1.40 -54.05
N PRO A 154 -67.14 2.30 -53.11
CA PRO A 154 -68.08 3.39 -53.37
C PRO A 154 -67.54 4.37 -54.43
N LEU A 155 -66.24 4.70 -54.42
CA LEU A 155 -65.65 5.54 -55.47
C LEU A 155 -65.81 4.93 -56.86
N THR A 156 -65.60 3.62 -57.01
CA THR A 156 -65.77 2.93 -58.29
C THR A 156 -67.24 2.92 -58.73
N LEU A 157 -68.16 2.72 -57.79
CA LEU A 157 -69.61 2.80 -58.04
C LEU A 157 -70.04 4.21 -58.49
N ILE A 158 -69.41 5.26 -57.98
CA ILE A 158 -69.67 6.65 -58.39
C ILE A 158 -68.99 6.96 -59.73
N LEU A 159 -67.75 6.50 -59.93
CA LEU A 159 -66.96 6.81 -61.14
C LEU A 159 -67.55 6.20 -62.41
N GLY A 160 -68.18 5.02 -62.31
CA GLY A 160 -68.77 4.33 -63.46
C GLY A 160 -69.83 5.18 -64.19
N PRO A 161 -70.91 5.59 -63.51
CA PRO A 161 -71.91 6.50 -64.07
C PRO A 161 -71.34 7.84 -64.52
N VAL A 162 -70.39 8.42 -63.78
CA VAL A 162 -69.75 9.70 -64.15
C VAL A 162 -68.98 9.59 -65.47
N LYS A 163 -68.27 8.48 -65.70
CA LYS A 163 -67.60 8.23 -66.97
C LYS A 163 -68.59 8.06 -68.12
N GLN A 164 -69.70 7.35 -67.90
CA GLN A 164 -70.74 7.19 -68.92
C GLN A 164 -71.38 8.53 -69.30
N LEU A 165 -71.65 9.40 -68.31
CA LEU A 165 -72.15 10.75 -68.59
C LEU A 165 -71.14 11.58 -69.40
N HIS A 166 -69.86 11.49 -69.07
CA HIS A 166 -68.80 12.16 -69.82
C HIS A 166 -68.60 11.59 -71.24
N GLU A 167 -68.76 10.28 -71.45
CA GLU A 167 -68.67 9.65 -72.77
C GLU A 167 -69.88 9.99 -73.65
N VAL A 168 -71.10 10.03 -73.08
CA VAL A 168 -72.32 10.49 -73.78
C VAL A 168 -72.21 11.96 -74.19
N GLU A 169 -71.54 12.79 -73.39
CA GLU A 169 -71.30 14.20 -73.72
C GLU A 169 -70.21 14.41 -74.80
N ASN A 170 -69.39 13.39 -75.09
CA ASN A 170 -68.27 13.47 -76.03
C ASN A 170 -68.37 12.56 -77.27
N GLU A 171 -69.49 11.85 -77.50
CA GLU A 171 -69.74 11.22 -78.81
C GLU A 171 -70.13 12.30 -79.84
N PRO A 172 -69.33 12.55 -80.89
CA PRO A 172 -69.77 13.41 -81.98
C PRO A 172 -70.91 12.70 -82.71
N GLU A 173 -72.03 13.40 -82.92
CA GLU A 173 -73.12 12.97 -83.79
C GLU A 173 -72.56 12.38 -85.08
N LYS A 174 -72.51 11.04 -85.19
CA LYS A 174 -72.34 10.37 -86.47
C LYS A 174 -73.59 10.71 -87.28
N GLN A 175 -73.41 11.66 -88.20
CA GLN A 175 -74.39 12.05 -89.20
C GLN A 175 -74.88 10.79 -89.93
N LYS A 176 -76.15 10.45 -89.68
CA LYS A 176 -76.99 9.76 -90.65
C LYS A 176 -77.19 10.73 -91.83
N ASN A 177 -76.48 10.48 -92.94
CA ASN A 177 -76.97 10.54 -94.33
C ASN A 177 -75.82 10.30 -95.30
#